data_AF-A0AAE0F6R9-F1
#
_entry.id   AF-A0AAE0F6R9-F1
#
_cell.length_a   1.000
_cell.length_b   1.000
_cell.length_c   1.000
_cell.angle_alpha   90.00
_cell.angle_beta   90.00
_cell.angle_gamma   90.00
#
_symmetry.space_group_name_H-M   'P 1'
#
loop_
_entity.id
_entity.type
_entity.pdbx_description
1 polymer ?
#
loop_
_entity_poly.entity_id
_entity_poly.type
_entity_poly.pdbx_seq_one_letter_code
_entity_poly.pdbx_strand_id
1 'polypeptide(L)'
;MFEVWCTHCDPPLAPPPQRPPPPPPRPAGENDDDRGDDEVIEIDIDAREDAAGNDDADVIRNLHRCYTAESVKRAFSDSDKTSAHGQRVAYLEAVIAAKLRVRTEINDAEISEAVRNYQQTSRLQRLYREAEELCSLRCPGHTSEGRPCEYIVEGFDGCMAVQCNAATGCNTHFCAYCFATFENTRECHDHVSRCPESINRGEYFCTDVDGLRELYDEKKRTRVESMLANRRVKEDDKARVMEHVNTMLR
;
A
#
# COMPACT_ATOMS: atom_id res chain seq x y z
N MET A 1 -59.10 35.31 -16.45
CA MET A 1 -57.82 35.80 -15.88
C MET A 1 -57.31 34.65 -15.04
N PHE A 2 -56.35 33.87 -15.57
CA PHE A 2 -55.83 32.65 -14.93
C PHE A 2 -54.46 32.96 -14.34
N GLU A 3 -54.30 32.74 -13.04
CA GLU A 3 -53.03 32.87 -12.33
C GLU A 3 -52.18 31.62 -12.58
N VAL A 4 -50.99 31.83 -13.14
CA VAL A 4 -49.96 30.81 -13.35
C VAL A 4 -49.10 30.76 -12.09
N TRP A 5 -49.19 29.67 -11.33
CA TRP A 5 -48.30 29.41 -10.19
C TRP A 5 -46.99 28.79 -10.69
N CYS A 6 -45.88 29.50 -10.45
CA CYS A 6 -44.53 29.02 -10.74
C CYS A 6 -44.09 28.02 -9.66
N THR A 7 -43.97 26.74 -10.01
CA THR A 7 -43.61 25.63 -9.11
C THR A 7 -42.11 25.46 -8.88
N HIS A 8 -41.27 26.44 -9.26
CA HIS A 8 -39.80 26.30 -9.28
C HIS A 8 -39.05 27.27 -8.32
N CYS A 9 -39.72 27.81 -7.31
CA CYS A 9 -39.03 28.55 -6.25
C CYS A 9 -38.78 27.60 -5.08
N ASP A 10 -37.61 26.94 -5.08
CA ASP A 10 -37.13 26.23 -3.90
C ASP A 10 -37.03 27.21 -2.70
N PRO A 11 -37.47 26.80 -1.51
CA PRO A 11 -37.37 27.63 -0.31
C PRO A 11 -35.88 27.93 0.01
N PRO A 12 -35.59 29.10 0.60
CA PRO A 12 -34.22 29.47 0.93
C PRO A 12 -33.59 28.43 1.87
N LEU A 13 -32.47 27.84 1.44
CA LEU A 13 -31.70 26.88 2.20
C LEU A 13 -31.29 27.49 3.54
N ALA A 14 -31.51 26.74 4.62
CA ALA A 14 -31.06 27.11 5.95
C ALA A 14 -29.54 27.32 5.95
N PRO A 15 -29.02 28.32 6.70
CA PRO A 15 -27.59 28.55 6.77
C PRO A 15 -26.88 27.31 7.34
N PRO A 16 -25.71 26.94 6.79
CA PRO A 16 -24.98 25.76 7.22
C PRO A 16 -24.58 25.88 8.70
N PRO A 17 -24.60 24.76 9.46
CA PRO A 17 -24.19 24.75 10.86
C PRO A 17 -22.76 25.27 11.00
N GLN A 18 -22.55 26.23 11.90
CA GLN A 18 -21.24 26.79 12.18
C GLN A 18 -20.33 25.68 12.72
N ARG A 19 -19.15 25.52 12.11
CA ARG A 19 -18.15 24.55 12.60
C ARG A 19 -17.69 24.98 14.00
N PRO A 20 -17.52 24.03 14.94
CA PRO A 20 -16.95 24.34 16.24
C PRO A 20 -15.53 24.90 16.06
N PRO A 21 -15.10 25.83 16.95
CA PRO A 21 -13.76 26.40 16.90
C PRO A 21 -12.71 25.29 17.07
N PRO A 22 -11.54 25.40 16.42
CA PRO A 22 -10.46 24.43 16.58
C PRO A 22 -9.97 24.40 18.03
N PRO A 23 -9.53 23.22 18.53
CA PRO A 23 -8.98 23.11 19.87
C PRO A 23 -7.70 23.96 20.00
N PRO A 24 -7.39 24.46 21.21
CA PRO A 24 -6.20 25.25 21.46
C PRO A 24 -4.93 24.43 21.16
N PRO A 25 -3.84 25.07 20.70
CA PRO A 25 -2.57 24.40 20.45
C PRO A 25 -2.04 23.77 21.74
N ARG A 26 -1.56 22.52 21.64
CA ARG A 26 -0.89 21.84 22.76
C ARG A 26 0.40 22.60 23.12
N PRO A 27 0.73 22.71 24.41
CA PRO A 27 2.00 23.30 24.84
C PRO A 27 3.17 22.50 24.27
N ALA A 28 4.17 23.21 23.75
CA ALA A 28 5.44 22.63 23.31
C ALA A 28 6.21 22.15 24.55
N GLY A 29 6.20 20.84 24.78
CA GLY A 29 6.87 20.18 25.90
C GLY A 29 7.73 19.03 25.39
N GLU A 30 9.04 19.25 25.56
CA GLU A 30 10.10 18.26 25.81
C GLU A 30 10.43 17.24 24.69
N ASN A 31 11.59 17.48 24.09
CA ASN A 31 12.31 16.55 23.21
C ASN A 31 12.87 15.41 24.07
N ASP A 32 12.29 14.22 23.97
CA ASP A 32 12.90 12.96 24.38
C ASP A 32 13.75 12.41 23.21
N ASP A 33 14.89 13.04 22.98
CA ASP A 33 15.97 12.51 22.13
C ASP A 33 16.85 11.55 22.98
N ASP A 34 16.43 10.30 23.15
CA ASP A 34 17.32 9.14 23.39
C ASP A 34 16.50 7.85 23.63
N ARG A 35 15.85 7.35 22.57
CA ARG A 35 15.44 5.94 22.54
C ARG A 35 16.29 5.24 21.50
N GLY A 36 17.22 4.41 21.97
CA GLY A 36 17.95 3.47 21.14
C GLY A 36 16.95 2.61 20.36
N ASP A 37 17.24 2.45 19.07
CA ASP A 37 16.53 1.57 18.14
C ASP A 37 16.79 0.10 18.50
N ASP A 38 16.23 -0.36 19.61
CA ASP A 38 15.96 -1.78 19.78
C ASP A 38 14.66 -2.07 19.03
N GLU A 39 14.77 -2.46 17.75
CA GLU A 39 13.65 -3.02 16.99
C GLU A 39 13.13 -4.27 17.74
N VAL A 40 12.05 -4.09 18.50
CA VAL A 40 11.25 -5.21 19.00
C VAL A 40 10.52 -5.77 17.78
N ILE A 41 11.06 -6.84 17.23
CA ILE A 41 10.35 -7.65 16.23
C ILE A 41 9.27 -8.42 16.98
N GLU A 42 8.07 -7.84 17.09
CA GLU A 42 6.88 -8.59 17.48
C GLU A 42 6.51 -9.55 16.34
N ILE A 43 6.82 -10.83 16.52
CA ILE A 43 6.35 -11.90 15.65
C ILE A 43 4.99 -12.34 16.21
N ASP A 44 3.92 -11.76 15.66
CA ASP A 44 2.56 -12.27 15.89
C ASP A 44 2.44 -13.65 15.23
N ILE A 45 2.46 -14.69 16.05
CA ILE A 45 2.11 -16.05 15.61
C ILE A 45 0.62 -16.20 15.89
N ASP A 46 -0.20 -16.00 14.86
CA ASP A 46 -1.63 -16.26 14.93
C ASP A 46 -1.87 -17.74 15.26
N ALA A 47 -2.48 -18.00 16.42
CA ALA A 47 -2.95 -19.33 16.77
C ALA A 47 -3.99 -19.75 15.73
N ARG A 48 -3.71 -20.85 15.01
CA ARG A 48 -4.71 -21.50 14.16
C ARG A 48 -5.40 -22.57 14.98
N GLU A 49 -6.72 -22.47 15.10
CA GLU A 49 -7.55 -23.58 15.55
C GLU A 49 -7.38 -24.75 14.57
N ASP A 50 -7.08 -25.93 15.10
CA ASP A 50 -7.10 -27.13 14.29
C ASP A 50 -8.54 -27.51 13.88
N ALA A 51 -8.68 -28.43 12.93
CA ALA A 51 -10.00 -28.88 12.47
C ALA A 51 -10.83 -29.58 13.57
N ALA A 52 -10.25 -29.85 14.74
CA ALA A 52 -10.93 -30.41 15.90
C ALA A 52 -11.39 -29.34 16.91
N GLY A 53 -11.13 -28.05 16.65
CA GLY A 53 -11.47 -26.95 17.55
C GLY A 53 -10.61 -26.91 18.82
N ASN A 54 -9.42 -27.53 18.80
CA ASN A 54 -8.47 -27.38 19.89
C ASN A 54 -7.74 -26.04 19.71
N ASP A 55 -7.89 -25.20 20.72
CA ASP A 55 -7.22 -23.92 20.80
C ASP A 55 -5.78 -24.15 21.25
N ASP A 56 -4.83 -24.10 20.31
CA ASP A 56 -3.39 -24.24 20.58
C ASP A 56 -2.85 -23.14 21.50
N ALA A 57 -3.68 -22.14 21.85
CA ALA A 57 -3.36 -21.07 22.78
C ALA A 57 -2.78 -21.57 24.12
N ASP A 58 -3.27 -22.67 24.70
CA ASP A 58 -2.72 -23.19 25.97
C ASP A 58 -1.42 -23.98 25.78
N VAL A 59 -1.20 -24.57 24.60
CA VAL A 59 0.06 -25.25 24.24
C VAL A 59 1.15 -24.22 23.95
N ILE A 60 0.82 -23.15 23.22
CA ILE A 60 1.70 -22.03 22.91
C ILE A 60 2.02 -21.23 24.19
N ARG A 61 1.03 -20.94 25.05
CA ARG A 61 1.23 -20.24 26.33
C ARG A 61 2.09 -21.05 27.32
N ASN A 62 2.03 -22.39 27.27
CA ASN A 62 2.91 -23.25 28.07
C ASN A 62 4.31 -23.46 27.44
N LEU A 63 4.45 -23.37 26.12
CA LEU A 63 5.75 -23.35 25.44
C LEU A 63 6.52 -22.04 25.69
N HIS A 64 5.80 -20.93 25.94
CA HIS A 64 6.35 -19.62 26.27
C HIS A 64 6.65 -19.39 27.76
N ARG A 65 6.56 -20.40 28.62
CA ARG A 65 7.27 -20.32 29.91
C ARG A 65 8.75 -20.48 29.61
N CYS A 66 9.45 -19.35 29.53
CA CYS A 66 10.90 -19.25 29.52
C CYS A 66 11.46 -19.95 30.75
N TYR A 67 11.67 -21.26 30.64
CA TYR A 67 12.47 -22.01 31.56
C TYR A 67 13.91 -21.57 31.33
N THR A 68 14.40 -20.63 32.15
CA THR A 68 15.85 -20.40 32.22
C THR A 68 16.51 -21.69 32.71
N ALA A 69 17.74 -21.95 32.30
CA ALA A 69 18.49 -23.11 32.77
C ALA A 69 18.52 -23.20 34.31
N GLU A 70 18.42 -22.06 35.01
CA GLU A 70 18.33 -21.97 36.47
C GLU A 70 16.95 -22.35 37.04
N SER A 71 15.86 -21.94 36.39
CA SER A 71 14.49 -22.33 36.76
C SER A 71 14.30 -23.85 36.68
N VAL A 72 14.90 -24.46 35.66
CA VAL A 72 14.92 -25.91 35.48
C VAL A 72 15.75 -26.58 36.58
N LYS A 73 16.96 -26.09 36.85
CA LYS A 73 17.82 -26.59 37.93
C LYS A 73 17.17 -26.51 39.32
N ARG A 74 16.44 -25.43 39.64
CA ARG A 74 15.68 -25.30 40.91
C ARG A 74 14.52 -26.27 41.01
N ALA A 75 13.74 -26.42 39.94
CA ALA A 75 12.65 -27.41 39.92
C ALA A 75 13.16 -28.85 40.09
N PHE A 76 14.42 -29.10 39.73
CA PHE A 76 15.10 -30.39 39.89
C PHE A 76 15.83 -30.58 41.24
N SER A 77 16.26 -29.52 41.92
CA SER A 77 16.90 -29.64 43.25
C SER A 77 15.93 -30.09 44.35
N ASP A 78 14.64 -29.80 44.16
CA ASP A 78 13.59 -30.01 45.16
C ASP A 78 12.85 -31.34 44.99
N SER A 79 13.24 -32.15 43.98
CA SER A 79 12.52 -33.37 43.59
C SER A 79 13.24 -34.64 44.03
N ASP A 80 12.58 -35.40 44.90
CA ASP A 80 13.12 -36.57 45.60
C ASP A 80 13.50 -37.74 44.67
N LYS A 81 14.61 -38.39 45.02
CA LYS A 81 15.38 -39.39 44.26
C LYS A 81 14.67 -40.74 44.08
N THR A 82 13.59 -40.80 43.32
CA THR A 82 13.01 -42.07 42.86
C THR A 82 13.52 -42.42 41.46
N SER A 83 13.78 -43.71 41.19
CA SER A 83 14.42 -44.18 39.95
C SER A 83 13.62 -43.87 38.67
N ALA A 84 12.30 -43.74 38.79
CA ALA A 84 11.42 -43.30 37.70
C ALA A 84 11.57 -41.80 37.39
N HIS A 85 11.93 -40.98 38.40
CA HIS A 85 12.19 -39.56 38.21
C HIS A 85 13.49 -39.32 37.44
N GLY A 86 14.54 -40.10 37.72
CA GLY A 86 15.82 -40.02 36.99
C GLY A 86 15.68 -40.29 35.49
N GLN A 87 14.82 -41.24 35.09
CA GLN A 87 14.53 -41.50 33.67
C GLN A 87 13.79 -40.34 33.00
N ARG A 88 12.87 -39.68 33.71
CA ARG A 88 12.16 -38.50 33.21
C ARG A 88 13.09 -37.29 33.06
N VAL A 89 14.04 -37.11 33.97
CA VAL A 89 15.05 -36.03 33.88
C VAL A 89 15.96 -36.26 32.67
N ALA A 90 16.48 -37.47 32.49
CA ALA A 90 17.33 -37.80 31.34
C ALA A 90 16.59 -37.62 29.99
N TYR A 91 15.30 -37.97 29.94
CA TYR A 91 14.46 -37.72 28.77
C TYR A 91 14.27 -36.22 28.50
N LEU A 92 13.99 -35.42 29.53
CA LEU A 92 13.84 -33.96 29.40
C LEU A 92 15.16 -33.27 29.01
N GLU A 93 16.29 -33.69 29.56
CA GLU A 93 17.62 -33.21 29.16
C GLU A 93 17.90 -33.55 27.69
N ALA A 94 17.57 -34.76 27.24
CA ALA A 94 17.71 -35.15 25.85
C ALA A 94 16.79 -34.34 24.91
N VAL A 95 15.55 -34.06 25.31
CA VAL A 95 14.61 -33.24 24.52
C VAL A 95 15.05 -31.77 24.47
N ILE A 96 15.50 -31.20 25.59
CA ILE A 96 16.02 -29.83 25.63
C ILE A 96 17.30 -29.73 24.80
N ALA A 97 18.22 -30.69 24.92
CA ALA A 97 19.43 -30.74 24.12
C ALA A 97 19.12 -30.92 22.62
N ALA A 98 18.13 -31.73 22.25
CA ALA A 98 17.68 -31.88 20.87
C ALA A 98 17.03 -30.59 20.34
N LYS A 99 16.17 -29.92 21.11
CA LYS A 99 15.57 -28.63 20.72
C LYS A 99 16.60 -27.51 20.59
N LEU A 100 17.57 -27.45 21.50
CA LEU A 100 18.70 -26.51 21.40
C LEU A 100 19.59 -26.85 20.20
N ARG A 101 19.84 -28.14 19.91
CA ARG A 101 20.54 -28.57 18.69
C ARG A 101 19.84 -28.13 17.43
N VAL A 102 18.53 -28.36 17.30
CA VAL A 102 17.73 -27.88 16.16
C VAL A 102 17.81 -26.35 16.04
N ARG A 103 17.83 -25.62 17.16
CA ARG A 103 17.99 -24.15 17.18
C ARG A 103 19.41 -23.68 16.82
N THR A 104 20.45 -24.47 17.10
CA THR A 104 21.84 -24.18 16.70
C THR A 104 22.23 -24.74 15.34
N GLU A 105 21.47 -25.72 14.83
CA GLU A 105 21.65 -26.33 13.50
C GLU A 105 20.99 -25.51 12.40
N ILE A 106 19.96 -24.71 12.73
CA ILE A 106 19.58 -23.59 11.89
C ILE A 106 20.69 -22.55 12.06
N ASN A 107 21.61 -22.56 11.11
CA ASN A 107 22.78 -21.71 11.11
C ASN A 107 22.32 -20.24 11.14
N ASP A 108 22.85 -19.43 12.07
CA ASP A 108 22.53 -18.00 12.14
C ASP A 108 22.76 -17.30 10.77
N ALA A 109 23.68 -17.83 9.96
CA ALA A 109 23.90 -17.39 8.59
C ALA A 109 22.72 -17.66 7.65
N GLU A 110 22.06 -18.83 7.76
CA GLU A 110 20.88 -19.20 6.96
C GLU A 110 19.69 -18.32 7.32
N ILE A 111 19.47 -18.04 8.62
CA ILE A 111 18.44 -17.11 9.07
C ILE A 111 18.74 -15.71 8.54
N SER A 112 19.97 -15.24 8.69
CA SER A 112 20.40 -13.92 8.22
C SER A 112 20.26 -13.77 6.70
N GLU A 113 20.50 -14.84 5.94
CA GLU A 113 20.25 -14.88 4.50
C GLU A 113 18.75 -14.88 4.17
N ALA A 114 17.95 -15.68 4.85
CA ALA A 114 16.50 -15.72 4.66
C ALA A 114 15.85 -14.36 4.96
N VAL A 115 16.26 -13.69 6.04
CA VAL A 115 15.79 -12.34 6.39
C VAL A 115 16.19 -11.33 5.31
N ARG A 116 17.43 -11.37 4.83
CA ARG A 116 17.89 -10.49 3.71
C ARG A 116 17.05 -10.72 2.45
N ASN A 117 16.77 -11.98 2.10
CA ASN A 117 15.96 -12.34 0.94
C ASN A 117 14.51 -11.88 1.09
N TYR A 118 13.93 -12.03 2.29
CA TYR A 118 12.59 -11.53 2.60
C TYR A 118 12.52 -10.02 2.49
N GLN A 119 13.45 -9.29 3.12
CA GLN A 119 13.53 -7.84 3.05
C GLN A 119 13.68 -7.33 1.62
N GLN A 120 14.51 -7.98 0.80
CA GLN A 120 14.66 -7.65 -0.61
C GLN A 120 13.35 -7.88 -1.39
N THR A 121 12.67 -8.99 -1.13
CA THR A 121 11.40 -9.33 -1.81
C THR A 121 10.28 -8.35 -1.44
N SER A 122 10.10 -8.06 -0.15
CA SER A 122 9.09 -7.11 0.33
C SER A 122 9.34 -5.70 -0.21
N ARG A 123 10.61 -5.27 -0.29
CA ARG A 123 10.98 -4.01 -0.92
C ARG A 123 10.59 -3.97 -2.39
N LEU A 124 10.89 -5.03 -3.15
CA LEU A 124 10.57 -5.10 -4.57
C LEU A 124 9.05 -5.13 -4.82
N GLN A 125 8.30 -5.90 -4.03
CA GLN A 125 6.84 -5.94 -4.10
C GLN A 125 6.20 -4.55 -3.87
N ARG A 126 6.77 -3.76 -2.95
CA ARG A 126 6.32 -2.37 -2.76
C ARG A 126 6.55 -1.52 -4.02
N LEU A 127 7.72 -1.66 -4.66
CA LEU A 127 8.00 -0.95 -5.92
C LEU A 127 7.07 -1.38 -7.06
N TYR A 128 6.70 -2.66 -7.14
CA TYR A 128 5.73 -3.14 -8.12
C TYR A 128 4.35 -2.51 -7.93
N ARG A 129 3.82 -2.50 -6.70
CA ARG A 129 2.52 -1.86 -6.42
C ARG A 129 2.51 -0.37 -6.76
N GLU A 130 3.58 0.35 -6.40
CA GLU A 130 3.68 1.78 -6.73
C GLU A 130 3.81 2.01 -8.25
N ALA A 131 4.51 1.12 -8.97
CA ALA A 131 4.59 1.18 -10.44
C ALA A 131 3.24 0.89 -11.10
N GLU A 132 2.49 -0.09 -10.59
CA GLU A 132 1.12 -0.40 -11.01
C GLU A 132 0.18 0.80 -10.85
N GLU A 133 0.27 1.50 -9.72
CA GLU A 133 -0.49 2.73 -9.48
C GLU A 133 -0.15 3.82 -10.49
N LEU A 134 1.13 4.01 -10.83
CA LEU A 134 1.57 4.99 -11.84
C LEU A 134 1.20 4.61 -13.28
N CYS A 135 1.05 3.30 -13.55
CA CYS A 135 0.58 2.80 -14.83
C CYS A 135 -0.93 2.99 -15.02
N SER A 136 -1.68 3.28 -13.97
CA SER A 136 -3.09 3.68 -14.09
C SER A 136 -3.21 5.13 -14.57
N LEU A 137 -3.91 5.34 -15.69
CA LEU A 137 -4.19 6.68 -16.19
C LEU A 137 -5.37 7.26 -15.42
N ARG A 138 -5.10 7.81 -14.23
CA ARG A 138 -6.14 8.41 -13.40
C ARG A 138 -6.45 9.84 -13.84
N CYS A 139 -7.67 10.27 -13.53
CA CYS A 139 -8.03 11.68 -13.59
C CYS A 139 -7.05 12.53 -12.75
N PRO A 140 -6.48 13.62 -13.30
CA PRO A 140 -5.56 14.51 -12.56
C PRO A 140 -6.28 15.39 -11.53
N GLY A 141 -7.61 15.39 -11.52
CA GLY A 141 -8.44 16.19 -10.62
C GLY A 141 -8.56 15.63 -9.21
N HIS A 142 -9.25 16.39 -8.37
CA HIS A 142 -9.58 16.02 -6.99
C HIS A 142 -11.10 16.01 -6.80
N THR A 143 -11.58 15.23 -5.83
CA THR A 143 -13.00 15.24 -5.43
C THR A 143 -13.32 16.54 -4.67
N SER A 144 -14.61 16.82 -4.45
CA SER A 144 -15.06 17.96 -3.64
C SER A 144 -14.54 17.95 -2.19
N GLU A 145 -14.07 16.80 -1.71
CA GLU A 145 -13.44 16.62 -0.39
C GLU A 145 -11.92 16.84 -0.41
N GLY A 146 -11.34 17.18 -1.57
CA GLY A 146 -9.90 17.37 -1.74
C GLY A 146 -9.08 16.08 -1.85
N ARG A 147 -9.72 14.93 -2.02
CA ARG A 147 -9.03 13.64 -2.24
C ARG A 147 -8.70 13.45 -3.72
N PRO A 148 -7.59 12.79 -4.09
CA PRO A 148 -7.30 12.47 -5.49
C PRO A 148 -8.45 11.69 -6.13
N CYS A 149 -8.80 12.02 -7.37
CA CYS A 149 -9.85 11.29 -8.07
C CYS A 149 -9.38 9.89 -8.47
N GLU A 150 -10.15 8.87 -8.10
CA GLU A 150 -9.81 7.47 -8.41
C GLU A 150 -10.30 7.00 -9.78
N TYR A 151 -10.97 7.87 -10.56
CA TYR A 151 -11.48 7.52 -11.88
C TYR A 151 -10.32 7.14 -12.82
N ILE A 152 -10.30 5.88 -13.25
CA ILE A 152 -9.34 5.36 -14.22
C ILE A 152 -9.92 5.57 -15.62
N VAL A 153 -9.05 6.09 -16.46
CA VAL A 153 -9.36 6.46 -17.82
C VAL A 153 -8.94 5.32 -18.74
N GLU A 154 -9.89 4.49 -19.16
CA GLU A 154 -9.65 3.33 -20.03
C GLU A 154 -10.44 3.44 -21.34
N GLY A 155 -9.82 3.01 -22.45
CA GLY A 155 -10.51 2.77 -23.72
C GLY A 155 -11.23 3.99 -24.31
N PHE A 156 -10.49 5.06 -24.65
CA PHE A 156 -11.11 6.21 -25.31
C PHE A 156 -11.54 5.91 -26.74
N ASP A 157 -12.84 5.91 -26.95
CA ASP A 157 -13.49 5.97 -28.26
C ASP A 157 -14.12 7.36 -28.54
N GLY A 158 -13.96 8.30 -27.61
CA GLY A 158 -14.67 9.58 -27.60
C GLY A 158 -13.80 10.83 -27.81
N CYS A 159 -14.36 11.97 -27.39
CA CYS A 159 -13.68 13.25 -27.42
C CYS A 159 -12.50 13.25 -26.42
N MET A 160 -11.35 13.76 -26.86
CA MET A 160 -10.13 13.87 -26.06
C MET A 160 -10.17 15.04 -25.07
N ALA A 161 -11.24 15.85 -25.09
CA ALA A 161 -11.56 16.83 -24.06
C ALA A 161 -12.49 16.18 -23.04
N VAL A 162 -11.90 15.62 -21.99
CA VAL A 162 -12.58 14.72 -21.06
C VAL A 162 -13.11 15.51 -19.89
N GLN A 163 -14.32 15.18 -19.45
CA GLN A 163 -14.85 15.62 -18.17
C GLN A 163 -14.92 14.41 -17.25
N CYS A 164 -14.22 14.48 -16.11
CA CYS A 164 -14.31 13.43 -15.10
C CYS A 164 -15.75 13.36 -14.58
N ASN A 165 -16.31 12.15 -14.53
CA ASN A 165 -17.71 11.89 -14.22
C ASN A 165 -18.14 12.50 -12.87
N ALA A 166 -19.32 13.12 -12.87
CA ALA A 166 -20.00 13.67 -11.70
C ALA A 166 -20.25 12.64 -10.57
N ALA A 167 -20.33 11.35 -10.89
CA ALA A 167 -20.50 10.29 -9.88
C ALA A 167 -19.37 10.27 -8.83
N THR A 168 -18.17 10.75 -9.19
CA THR A 168 -17.02 10.88 -8.26
C THR A 168 -16.97 12.24 -7.55
N GLY A 169 -17.84 13.18 -7.93
CA GLY A 169 -17.83 14.56 -7.43
C GLY A 169 -16.62 15.39 -7.90
N CYS A 170 -15.81 14.91 -8.85
CA CYS A 170 -14.59 15.60 -9.30
C CYS A 170 -14.86 16.70 -10.35
N ASN A 171 -15.71 16.44 -11.36
CA ASN A 171 -16.09 17.36 -12.44
C ASN A 171 -14.92 18.05 -13.19
N THR A 172 -13.68 17.59 -13.02
CA THR A 172 -12.50 18.22 -13.64
C THR A 172 -12.49 17.99 -15.14
N HIS A 173 -12.22 19.04 -15.91
CA HIS A 173 -12.00 18.96 -17.35
C HIS A 173 -10.50 18.76 -17.61
N PHE A 174 -10.12 17.80 -18.44
CA PHE A 174 -8.72 17.55 -18.77
C PHE A 174 -8.52 17.01 -20.18
N CYS A 175 -7.34 17.25 -20.73
CA CYS A 175 -6.95 16.74 -22.04
C CYS A 175 -6.47 15.29 -21.92
N ALA A 176 -7.05 14.38 -22.69
CA ALA A 176 -6.67 12.96 -22.69
C ALA A 176 -5.23 12.72 -23.16
N TYR A 177 -4.71 13.53 -24.09
CA TYR A 177 -3.33 13.41 -24.55
C TYR A 177 -2.33 13.77 -23.44
N CYS A 178 -2.38 15.01 -22.92
CA CYS A 178 -1.35 15.53 -22.03
C CYS A 178 -1.70 15.51 -20.53
N PHE A 179 -2.94 15.18 -20.17
CA PHE A 179 -3.48 15.21 -18.81
C PHE A 179 -3.44 16.60 -18.13
N ALA A 180 -3.32 17.69 -18.91
CA ALA A 180 -3.50 19.04 -18.38
C ALA A 180 -4.97 19.28 -18.00
N THR A 181 -5.20 19.96 -16.88
CA THR A 181 -6.52 20.31 -16.36
C THR A 181 -6.96 21.71 -16.79
N PHE A 182 -8.26 21.91 -16.95
CA PHE A 182 -8.88 23.16 -17.39
C PHE A 182 -10.11 23.49 -16.54
N GLU A 183 -10.47 24.78 -16.48
CA GLU A 183 -11.59 25.24 -15.67
C GLU A 183 -12.95 24.87 -16.28
N ASN A 184 -13.03 24.78 -17.62
CA ASN A 184 -14.27 24.53 -18.33
C ASN A 184 -14.06 23.71 -19.60
N THR A 185 -15.17 23.16 -20.11
CA THR A 185 -15.20 22.34 -21.33
C THR A 185 -14.61 23.06 -22.54
N ARG A 186 -14.85 24.37 -22.70
CA ARG A 186 -14.42 25.13 -23.88
C ARG A 186 -12.91 25.23 -23.95
N GLU A 187 -12.26 25.63 -22.86
CA GLU A 187 -10.79 25.70 -22.78
C GLU A 187 -10.14 24.34 -23.01
N CYS A 188 -10.74 23.27 -22.49
CA CYS A 188 -10.25 21.92 -22.72
C CYS A 188 -10.29 21.53 -24.21
N HIS A 189 -11.39 21.83 -24.92
CA HIS A 189 -11.47 21.63 -26.37
C HIS A 189 -10.45 22.51 -27.12
N ASP A 190 -10.38 23.80 -26.79
CA ASP A 190 -9.43 24.73 -27.41
C ASP A 190 -7.96 24.29 -27.20
N HIS A 191 -7.66 23.58 -26.10
CA HIS A 191 -6.36 22.96 -25.89
C HIS A 191 -6.19 21.69 -26.72
N VAL A 192 -7.15 20.76 -26.71
CA VAL A 192 -7.06 19.48 -27.45
C VAL A 192 -6.74 19.70 -28.92
N SER A 193 -7.41 20.65 -29.57
CA SER A 193 -7.16 20.98 -30.99
C SER A 193 -5.74 21.47 -31.28
N ARG A 194 -5.05 22.01 -30.26
CA ARG A 194 -3.69 22.57 -30.33
C ARG A 194 -2.67 21.80 -29.49
N CYS A 195 -3.06 20.66 -28.93
CA CYS A 195 -2.23 19.94 -27.97
C CYS A 195 -0.95 19.45 -28.69
N PRO A 196 0.25 19.74 -28.16
CA PRO A 196 1.50 19.37 -28.82
C PRO A 196 1.68 17.86 -28.95
N GLU A 197 1.08 17.10 -28.03
CA GLU A 197 1.09 15.64 -27.96
C GLU A 197 -0.09 14.99 -28.70
N SER A 198 -0.98 15.78 -29.31
CA SER A 198 -2.06 15.22 -30.13
C SER A 198 -1.48 14.53 -31.35
N ILE A 199 -1.87 13.26 -31.53
CA ILE A 199 -1.54 12.45 -32.69
C ILE A 199 -2.26 12.98 -33.93
N ASN A 200 -3.49 13.49 -33.74
CA ASN A 200 -4.33 14.09 -34.78
C ASN A 200 -4.56 15.58 -34.50
N ARG A 201 -3.55 16.41 -34.77
CA ARG A 201 -3.65 17.86 -34.53
C ARG A 201 -4.83 18.46 -35.29
N GLY A 202 -5.62 19.28 -34.59
CA GLY A 202 -6.83 19.91 -35.13
C GLY A 202 -8.11 19.08 -34.98
N GLU A 203 -8.02 17.81 -34.59
CA GLU A 203 -9.18 16.95 -34.33
C GLU A 203 -9.44 16.79 -32.83
N TYR A 204 -10.72 16.70 -32.46
CA TYR A 204 -11.13 16.45 -31.07
C TYR A 204 -11.23 14.96 -30.74
N PHE A 205 -11.40 14.11 -31.75
CA PHE A 205 -11.58 12.68 -31.64
C PHE A 205 -10.30 11.99 -32.10
N CYS A 206 -9.87 10.95 -31.37
CA CYS A 206 -8.73 10.16 -31.79
C CYS A 206 -9.19 9.11 -32.80
N THR A 207 -8.65 9.17 -34.02
CA THR A 207 -8.90 8.15 -35.05
C THR A 207 -7.81 7.07 -35.06
N ASP A 208 -6.62 7.38 -34.54
CA ASP A 208 -5.50 6.45 -34.40
C ASP A 208 -5.41 5.88 -32.97
N VAL A 209 -6.17 4.83 -32.72
CA VAL A 209 -6.23 4.17 -31.40
C VAL A 209 -4.90 3.51 -31.03
N ASP A 210 -4.18 2.96 -32.00
CA ASP A 210 -2.89 2.32 -31.77
C ASP A 210 -1.83 3.35 -31.38
N GLY A 211 -1.76 4.48 -32.09
CA GLY A 211 -0.88 5.59 -31.71
C GLY A 211 -1.21 6.15 -30.32
N LEU A 212 -2.49 6.22 -29.95
CA LEU A 212 -2.90 6.68 -28.61
C LEU A 212 -2.44 5.73 -27.52
N ARG A 213 -2.54 4.41 -27.78
CA ARG A 213 -2.01 3.39 -26.87
C ARG A 213 -0.49 3.54 -26.69
N GLU A 214 0.25 3.71 -27.78
CA GLU A 214 1.71 3.93 -27.72
C GLU A 214 2.09 5.16 -26.90
N LEU A 215 1.40 6.29 -27.11
CA LEU A 215 1.59 7.52 -26.34
C LEU A 215 1.36 7.30 -24.85
N TYR A 216 0.30 6.56 -24.50
CA TYR A 216 -0.01 6.24 -23.11
C TYR A 216 1.03 5.32 -22.49
N ASP A 217 1.50 4.32 -23.21
CA ASP A 217 2.53 3.39 -22.72
C ASP A 217 3.88 4.11 -22.53
N GLU A 218 4.21 5.06 -23.39
CA GLU A 218 5.38 5.93 -23.22
C GLU A 218 5.26 6.81 -21.97
N LYS A 219 4.09 7.41 -21.73
CA LYS A 219 3.84 8.22 -20.53
C LYS A 219 3.93 7.40 -19.25
N LYS A 220 3.34 6.20 -19.23
CA LYS A 220 3.41 5.28 -18.10
C LYS A 220 4.88 4.90 -17.80
N ARG A 221 5.65 4.54 -18.83
CA ARG A 221 7.10 4.26 -18.69
C ARG A 221 7.85 5.46 -18.10
N THR A 222 7.67 6.64 -18.68
CA THR A 222 8.35 7.88 -18.23
C THR A 222 8.05 8.22 -16.76
N ARG A 223 6.80 8.02 -16.30
CA ARG A 223 6.41 8.23 -14.90
C ARG A 223 7.13 7.27 -13.96
N VAL A 224 7.17 5.98 -14.32
CA VAL A 224 7.84 4.95 -13.51
C VAL A 224 9.34 5.17 -13.49
N GLU A 225 9.96 5.51 -14.63
CA GLU A 225 11.38 5.85 -14.70
C GLU A 225 11.72 7.06 -13.82
N SER A 226 10.89 8.11 -13.86
CA SER A 226 11.05 9.29 -13.00
C SER A 226 10.94 8.93 -11.51
N MET A 227 9.97 8.06 -11.15
CA MET A 227 9.83 7.56 -9.78
C MET A 227 11.09 6.78 -9.34
N LEU A 228 11.62 5.90 -10.19
CA LEU A 228 12.82 5.11 -9.89
C LEU A 228 14.08 5.98 -9.83
N ALA A 229 14.20 7.00 -10.68
CA ALA A 229 15.33 7.94 -10.71
C ALA A 229 15.39 8.82 -9.46
N ASN A 230 14.22 9.25 -8.95
CA ASN A 230 14.13 10.07 -7.74
C ASN A 230 14.37 9.28 -6.44
N ARG A 231 14.60 7.95 -6.52
CA ARG A 231 14.80 7.08 -5.36
C ARG A 231 16.17 6.42 -5.40
N ARG A 232 16.71 6.11 -4.22
CA ARG A 232 17.95 5.32 -4.05
C ARG A 232 17.67 3.82 -4.23
N VAL A 233 17.17 3.43 -5.41
CA VAL A 233 16.90 2.03 -5.79
C VAL A 233 18.15 1.44 -6.46
N LYS A 234 18.48 0.18 -6.16
CA LYS A 234 19.58 -0.53 -6.83
C LYS A 234 19.25 -0.74 -8.31
N GLU A 235 20.24 -0.69 -9.19
CA GLU A 235 20.02 -0.85 -10.64
C GLU A 235 19.34 -2.18 -11.00
N ASP A 236 19.70 -3.28 -10.31
CA ASP A 236 19.05 -4.59 -10.52
C ASP A 236 17.54 -4.56 -10.20
N ASP A 237 17.16 -3.87 -9.11
CA ASP A 237 15.74 -3.73 -8.75
C ASP A 237 15.02 -2.81 -9.73
N LYS A 238 15.68 -1.74 -10.24
CA LYS A 238 15.11 -0.88 -11.29
C LYS A 238 14.82 -1.68 -12.56
N ALA A 239 15.77 -2.52 -12.99
CA ALA A 239 15.60 -3.38 -14.16
C ALA A 239 14.40 -4.33 -14.00
N ARG A 240 14.27 -4.97 -12.84
CA ARG A 240 13.13 -5.87 -12.53
C ARG A 240 11.78 -5.14 -12.53
N VAL A 241 11.73 -3.92 -11.98
CA VAL A 241 10.52 -3.08 -12.02
C VAL A 241 10.16 -2.69 -13.45
N MET A 242 11.13 -2.26 -14.26
CA MET A 242 10.87 -1.90 -15.65
C MET A 242 10.47 -3.10 -16.51
N GLU A 243 11.03 -4.28 -16.26
CA GLU A 243 10.58 -5.53 -16.88
C GLU A 243 9.11 -5.82 -16.53
N HIS A 244 8.73 -5.74 -15.24
CA HIS A 244 7.33 -5.88 -14.81
C HIS A 244 6.41 -4.88 -15.51
N VAL A 245 6.79 -3.60 -15.55
CA VAL A 245 6.01 -2.57 -16.27
C VAL A 245 5.84 -2.91 -17.75
N ASN A 246 6.90 -3.32 -18.44
CA ASN A 246 6.83 -3.70 -19.84
C ASN A 246 5.92 -4.92 -20.09
N THR A 247 5.69 -5.79 -19.09
CA THR A 247 4.70 -6.87 -19.21
C THR A 247 3.26 -6.40 -19.07
N MET A 248 3.02 -5.30 -18.34
CA MET A 248 1.68 -4.73 -18.16
C MET A 248 1.22 -3.85 -19.32
N LEU A 249 2.16 -3.34 -20.13
CA LEU A 249 1.88 -2.46 -21.27
C LEU A 249 1.63 -3.21 -22.59
N ARG A 250 1.65 -4.55 -22.57
CA ARG A 250 1.37 -5.39 -23.75
C ARG A 250 -0.09 -5.78 -23.81
#